data_AF-A0A0Q4RRI5-F1
#
_entry.id   AF-A0A0Q4RRI5-F1
#
_cell.length_a   1.000
_cell.length_b   1.000
_cell.length_c   1.000
_cell.angle_alpha   90.00
_cell.angle_beta   90.00
_cell.angle_gamma   90.00
#
_symmetry.space_group_name_H-M   'P 1'
#
loop_
_entity.id
_entity.type
_entity.pdbx_description
1 polymer ?
#
loop_
_entity_poly.entity_id
_entity_poly.type
_entity_poly.pdbx_seq_one_letter_code
_entity_poly.pdbx_strand_id
1 'polypeptide(L)'
;MRKKLLTKAIVLSVLSASLLLPGNSYANNSESNGKVLITDAVYASIIEEASETDLEVMKSEIKAQLESNRSGSSDNFEELSKYLEQGDIEFIYSIIELKKENSQLSPEEIVEIVFPMQSKAQTFSGIQLQASRESNTGWSALTTAEKWLVALYPAEALIVNAAKNNTDAITIGRYPGWLDGDKGNAFRHALWNAIMTLNIGRVLAEQFGTAHENTGDTDSELRNKSWFGFNGLQHKQMDLHNNQKGRDTVNWYDVPFAVSNTDLANRVQTKINNNEMIILY
;
A
#
# COMPACT_ATOMS: atom_id res chain seq x y z
N MET A 1 31.76 10.56 -27.46
CA MET A 1 30.57 9.70 -27.27
C MET A 1 29.73 10.29 -26.15
N ARG A 2 28.57 10.88 -26.46
CA ARG A 2 27.65 11.47 -25.47
C ARG A 2 26.85 10.35 -24.82
N LYS A 3 26.99 10.15 -23.51
CA LYS A 3 26.06 9.33 -22.71
C LYS A 3 24.67 9.96 -22.83
N LYS A 4 23.73 9.25 -23.43
CA LYS A 4 22.31 9.61 -23.38
C LYS A 4 21.84 9.33 -21.96
N LEU A 5 21.61 10.36 -21.16
CA LEU A 5 20.75 10.27 -19.98
C LEU A 5 19.35 9.92 -20.50
N LEU A 6 18.97 8.65 -20.37
CA LEU A 6 17.61 8.19 -20.60
C LEU A 6 16.84 8.46 -19.30
N THR A 7 16.30 9.66 -19.18
CA THR A 7 15.31 10.01 -18.16
C THR A 7 14.01 9.28 -18.51
N LYS A 8 13.93 7.98 -18.18
CA LYS A 8 12.65 7.26 -18.19
C LYS A 8 11.92 7.66 -16.91
N ALA A 9 10.94 8.55 -17.05
CA ALA A 9 9.99 8.80 -15.97
C ALA A 9 9.21 7.51 -15.73
N ILE A 10 9.45 6.88 -14.56
CA ILE A 10 8.58 5.82 -14.03
C ILE A 10 7.27 6.53 -13.67
N VAL A 11 6.24 6.32 -14.48
CA VAL A 11 4.89 6.81 -14.19
C VAL A 11 4.22 5.71 -13.36
N LEU A 12 4.19 5.88 -12.04
CA LEU A 12 3.27 5.11 -11.19
C LEU A 12 1.87 5.67 -11.43
N SER A 13 0.96 4.88 -12.00
CA SER A 13 -0.43 5.28 -12.14
C SER A 13 -1.24 4.79 -10.93
N VAL A 14 -1.33 5.63 -9.89
CA VAL A 14 -2.39 5.50 -8.88
C VAL A 14 -2.95 6.89 -8.62
N LEU A 15 -4.10 7.16 -9.24
CA LEU A 15 -4.88 8.36 -8.98
C LEU A 15 -5.69 8.14 -7.70
N SER A 16 -5.44 9.05 -6.77
CA SER A 16 -6.16 9.28 -5.54
C SER A 16 -7.64 9.56 -5.81
N ALA A 17 -8.50 8.88 -5.06
CA ALA A 17 -9.85 9.34 -4.79
C ALA A 17 -10.14 9.15 -3.29
N SER A 18 -9.34 9.83 -2.46
CA SER A 18 -9.67 10.12 -1.07
C SER A 18 -9.21 11.56 -0.82
N LEU A 19 -10.15 12.39 -0.36
CA LEU A 19 -10.06 13.84 -0.35
C LEU A 19 -8.82 14.39 0.38
N LEU A 20 -8.22 15.43 -0.22
CA LEU A 20 -7.23 16.35 0.34
C LEU A 20 -7.70 16.96 1.67
N LEU A 21 -6.90 16.85 2.74
CA LEU A 21 -6.86 17.80 3.86
C LEU A 21 -5.43 17.92 4.44
N PRO A 22 -5.05 19.09 4.99
CA PRO A 22 -3.66 19.44 5.25
C PRO A 22 -3.07 18.71 6.47
N GLY A 23 -1.89 18.12 6.30
CA GLY A 23 -1.15 17.46 7.37
C GLY A 23 -0.35 18.45 8.22
N ASN A 24 -0.58 18.43 9.54
CA ASN A 24 0.33 19.01 10.51
C ASN A 24 1.46 18.02 10.84
N SER A 25 2.68 18.55 10.92
CA SER A 25 3.90 17.82 11.21
C SER A 25 4.06 17.59 12.71
N TYR A 26 4.28 16.33 13.11
CA TYR A 26 4.80 16.00 14.43
C TYR A 26 6.32 15.87 14.35
N ALA A 27 7.02 16.74 15.07
CA ALA A 27 8.46 16.67 15.28
C ALA A 27 8.75 15.68 16.42
N ASN A 28 9.64 14.72 16.19
CA ASN A 28 10.31 13.99 17.26
C ASN A 28 11.82 14.03 17.02
N ASN A 29 12.54 14.53 18.03
CA ASN A 29 13.98 14.50 18.15
C ASN A 29 14.44 13.06 18.37
N SER A 30 15.37 12.57 17.55
CA SER A 30 16.25 11.46 17.95
C SER A 30 17.68 11.76 17.52
N GLU A 31 18.56 11.79 18.50
CA GLU A 31 20.00 12.00 18.38
C GLU A 31 20.66 10.93 17.51
N SER A 32 21.64 11.36 16.72
CA SER A 32 22.39 10.54 15.78
C SER A 32 23.42 9.65 16.50
N ASN A 33 23.17 8.35 16.58
CA ASN A 33 24.21 7.37 16.88
C ASN A 33 24.40 6.46 15.67
N GLY A 34 25.51 6.63 14.94
CA GLY A 34 26.09 5.62 14.07
C GLY A 34 25.33 5.23 12.79
N LYS A 35 24.51 6.13 12.20
CA LYS A 35 23.77 5.86 10.95
C LYS A 35 24.70 5.44 9.81
N VAL A 36 24.41 4.31 9.18
CA VAL A 36 24.98 3.95 7.86
C VAL A 36 24.44 4.97 6.87
N LEU A 37 25.29 5.88 6.40
CA LEU A 37 24.92 6.91 5.43
C LEU A 37 24.78 6.28 4.05
N ILE A 38 23.61 5.71 3.76
CA ILE A 38 23.22 5.42 2.38
C ILE A 38 22.89 6.76 1.72
N THR A 39 23.72 7.16 0.76
CA THR A 39 23.52 8.41 0.01
C THR A 39 22.40 8.26 -1.00
N ASP A 40 21.74 9.37 -1.37
CA ASP A 40 20.77 9.41 -2.47
C ASP A 40 21.29 8.73 -3.76
N ALA A 41 22.61 8.77 -4.00
CA ALA A 41 23.26 8.15 -5.16
C ALA A 41 23.26 6.62 -5.11
N VAL A 42 23.34 6.01 -3.92
CA VAL A 42 23.33 4.55 -3.75
C VAL A 42 21.92 4.01 -3.96
N TYR A 43 20.91 4.68 -3.41
CA TYR A 43 19.53 4.28 -3.67
C TYR A 43 19.13 4.49 -5.14
N ALA A 44 19.62 5.56 -5.78
CA ALA A 44 19.42 5.78 -7.21
C ALA A 44 20.03 4.66 -8.07
N SER A 45 21.20 4.13 -7.72
CA SER A 45 21.78 2.99 -8.47
C SER A 45 20.99 1.71 -8.28
N ILE A 46 20.44 1.44 -7.10
CA ILE A 46 19.57 0.27 -6.85
C ILE A 46 18.30 0.35 -7.73
N ILE A 47 17.71 1.55 -7.86
CA ILE A 47 16.55 1.76 -8.75
C ILE A 47 16.94 1.54 -10.22
N GLU A 48 18.10 2.04 -10.65
CA GLU A 48 18.58 1.85 -12.02
C GLU A 48 18.77 0.36 -12.32
N GLU A 49 19.42 -0.39 -11.42
CA GLU A 49 19.60 -1.84 -11.54
C GLU A 49 18.27 -2.60 -11.54
N ALA A 50 17.32 -2.25 -10.66
CA ALA A 50 15.98 -2.83 -10.66
C ALA A 50 15.26 -2.62 -12.01
N SER A 51 15.41 -1.45 -12.62
CA SER A 51 14.79 -1.13 -13.91
C SER A 51 15.43 -1.83 -15.12
N GLU A 52 16.67 -2.32 -14.97
CA GLU A 52 17.39 -3.11 -15.97
C GLU A 52 17.22 -4.62 -15.78
N THR A 53 16.77 -5.05 -14.59
CA THR A 53 16.53 -6.45 -14.24
C THR A 53 15.33 -6.99 -15.03
N ASP A 54 15.42 -8.25 -15.46
CA ASP A 54 14.33 -8.91 -16.15
C ASP A 54 13.10 -9.05 -15.24
N LEU A 55 11.91 -8.75 -15.75
CA LEU A 55 10.68 -8.73 -14.97
C LEU A 55 10.33 -10.09 -14.36
N GLU A 56 10.62 -11.18 -15.06
CA GLU A 56 10.34 -12.53 -14.56
C GLU A 56 11.34 -12.93 -13.47
N VAL A 57 12.57 -12.41 -13.52
CA VAL A 57 13.53 -12.54 -12.42
C VAL A 57 13.02 -11.82 -11.17
N MET A 58 12.59 -10.56 -11.29
CA MET A 58 12.05 -9.79 -10.16
C MET A 58 10.84 -10.50 -9.52
N LYS A 59 9.89 -10.95 -10.35
CA LYS A 59 8.72 -11.70 -9.88
C LYS A 59 9.12 -12.99 -9.15
N SER A 60 10.07 -13.74 -9.69
CA SER A 60 10.56 -14.97 -9.08
C SER A 60 11.18 -14.73 -7.70
N GLU A 61 11.97 -13.66 -7.53
CA GLU A 61 12.56 -13.32 -6.24
C GLU A 61 11.52 -12.83 -5.22
N ILE A 62 10.57 -12.00 -5.65
CA ILE A 62 9.44 -11.57 -4.81
C ILE A 62 8.63 -12.79 -4.35
N LYS A 63 8.38 -13.73 -5.26
CA LYS A 63 7.67 -14.98 -4.96
C LYS A 63 8.42 -15.81 -3.92
N ALA A 64 9.74 -15.96 -4.07
CA ALA A 64 10.57 -16.67 -3.10
C ALA A 64 10.55 -15.99 -1.72
N GLN A 65 10.49 -14.65 -1.67
CA GLN A 65 10.37 -13.92 -0.41
C GLN A 65 9.02 -14.21 0.27
N LEU A 66 7.90 -14.20 -0.47
CA LEU A 66 6.57 -14.57 0.06
C LEU A 66 6.57 -15.97 0.69
N GLU A 67 7.18 -16.95 0.01
CA GLU A 67 7.29 -18.33 0.50
C GLU A 67 8.14 -18.43 1.78
N SER A 68 9.22 -17.65 1.87
CA SER A 68 10.12 -17.66 3.02
C SER A 68 9.53 -17.01 4.26
N ASN A 69 8.70 -15.97 4.10
CA ASN A 69 8.08 -15.25 5.21
C ASN A 69 6.99 -16.07 5.92
N ARG A 70 6.51 -17.18 5.32
CA ARG A 70 5.42 -18.05 5.85
C ARG A 70 4.14 -17.29 6.23
N SER A 71 4.03 -16.05 5.79
CA SER A 71 2.94 -15.12 6.02
C SER A 71 1.85 -15.28 4.97
N GLY A 72 2.21 -15.77 3.77
CA GLY A 72 1.31 -15.88 2.62
C GLY A 72 1.57 -17.08 1.74
N SER A 73 0.66 -17.34 0.80
CA SER A 73 0.86 -18.33 -0.26
C SER A 73 1.25 -17.60 -1.54
N SER A 74 2.33 -18.07 -2.16
CA SER A 74 2.77 -17.62 -3.48
C SER A 74 1.92 -18.19 -4.62
N ASP A 75 0.96 -19.07 -4.33
CA ASP A 75 0.21 -19.82 -5.34
C ASP A 75 -0.67 -18.91 -6.20
N ASN A 76 -1.16 -17.81 -5.63
CA ASN A 76 -1.99 -16.83 -6.32
C ASN A 76 -1.22 -15.63 -6.86
N PHE A 77 0.12 -15.61 -6.72
CA PHE A 77 0.95 -14.49 -7.16
C PHE A 77 0.72 -14.16 -8.65
N GLU A 78 0.67 -15.18 -9.51
CA GLU A 78 0.47 -14.98 -10.95
C GLU A 78 -0.88 -14.35 -11.28
N GLU A 79 -1.95 -14.75 -10.59
CA GLU A 79 -3.28 -14.19 -10.80
C GLU A 79 -3.34 -12.73 -10.34
N LEU A 80 -2.78 -12.43 -9.18
CA LEU A 80 -2.75 -11.07 -8.63
C LEU A 80 -1.80 -10.16 -9.40
N SER A 81 -0.71 -10.69 -9.96
CA SER A 81 0.26 -9.90 -10.73
C SER A 81 -0.33 -9.26 -11.98
N LYS A 82 -1.47 -9.77 -12.49
CA LYS A 82 -2.23 -9.15 -13.59
C LYS A 82 -2.80 -7.78 -13.26
N TYR A 83 -2.87 -7.44 -11.97
CA TYR A 83 -3.38 -6.17 -11.45
C TYR A 83 -2.24 -5.22 -11.03
N LEU A 84 -1.01 -5.52 -11.41
CA LEU A 84 0.17 -4.72 -11.13
C LEU A 84 0.72 -4.12 -12.41
N GLU A 85 1.23 -2.90 -12.31
CA GLU A 85 2.08 -2.30 -13.33
C GLU A 85 3.54 -2.76 -13.12
N GLN A 86 4.33 -2.73 -14.19
CA GLN A 86 5.77 -3.03 -14.10
C GLN A 86 6.47 -2.15 -13.03
N GLY A 87 6.08 -0.88 -12.93
CA GLY A 87 6.63 0.05 -11.94
C GLY A 87 6.33 -0.35 -10.49
N ASP A 88 5.21 -1.04 -10.21
CA ASP A 88 4.91 -1.55 -8.88
C ASP A 88 5.92 -2.64 -8.48
N ILE A 89 6.24 -3.52 -9.44
CA ILE A 89 7.16 -4.65 -9.26
C ILE A 89 8.59 -4.12 -9.07
N GLU A 90 9.04 -3.22 -9.95
CA GLU A 90 10.36 -2.57 -9.88
C GLU A 90 10.55 -1.83 -8.54
N PHE A 91 9.53 -1.10 -8.10
CA PHE A 91 9.58 -0.38 -6.83
C PHE A 91 9.76 -1.32 -5.64
N ILE A 92 8.92 -2.35 -5.53
CA ILE A 92 9.04 -3.32 -4.44
C ILE A 92 10.34 -4.10 -4.50
N TYR A 93 10.79 -4.49 -5.70
CA TYR A 93 12.07 -5.16 -5.89
C TYR A 93 13.25 -4.29 -5.42
N SER A 94 13.22 -2.98 -5.69
CA SER A 94 14.26 -2.06 -5.21
C SER A 94 14.37 -2.01 -3.67
N ILE A 95 13.24 -2.14 -2.96
CA ILE A 95 13.23 -2.22 -1.49
C ILE A 95 13.80 -3.56 -1.02
N ILE A 96 13.49 -4.66 -1.73
CA ILE A 96 14.04 -5.99 -1.43
C ILE A 96 15.56 -5.99 -1.57
N GLU A 97 16.09 -5.46 -2.68
CA GLU A 97 17.53 -5.39 -2.90
C GLU A 97 18.22 -4.46 -1.90
N LEU A 98 17.61 -3.31 -1.59
CA LEU A 98 18.11 -2.41 -0.53
C LEU A 98 18.27 -3.16 0.80
N LYS A 99 17.28 -3.97 1.19
CA LYS A 99 17.32 -4.76 2.43
C LYS A 99 18.37 -5.87 2.38
N LYS A 100 18.52 -6.53 1.24
CA LYS A 100 19.48 -7.63 1.03
C LYS A 100 20.92 -7.12 1.10
N GLU A 101 21.20 -5.99 0.48
CA GLU A 101 22.51 -5.34 0.51
C GLU A 101 22.81 -4.69 1.87
N ASN A 102 21.78 -4.35 2.64
CA ASN A 102 21.89 -3.60 3.88
C ASN A 102 21.02 -4.18 5.01
N SER A 103 21.24 -5.47 5.31
CA SER A 103 20.44 -6.23 6.30
C SER A 103 20.37 -5.63 7.71
N GLN A 104 21.26 -4.70 8.04
CA GLN A 104 21.30 -3.96 9.30
C GLN A 104 20.33 -2.78 9.38
N LEU A 105 19.76 -2.32 8.26
CA LEU A 105 18.89 -1.15 8.26
C LEU A 105 17.59 -1.42 9.01
N SER A 106 17.19 -0.47 9.84
CA SER A 106 15.87 -0.49 10.44
C SER A 106 14.79 -0.12 9.40
N PRO A 107 13.51 -0.50 9.63
CA PRO A 107 12.40 -0.08 8.78
C PRO A 107 12.32 1.44 8.62
N GLU A 108 12.61 2.19 9.67
CA GLU A 108 12.62 3.66 9.67
C GLU A 108 13.72 4.21 8.76
N GLU A 109 14.93 3.64 8.82
CA GLU A 109 16.03 4.00 7.92
C GLU A 109 15.67 3.69 6.47
N ILE A 110 15.03 2.55 6.19
CA ILE A 110 14.52 2.21 4.85
C ILE A 110 13.50 3.25 4.39
N VAL A 111 12.52 3.61 5.23
CA VAL A 111 11.53 4.64 4.90
C VAL A 111 12.20 5.98 4.60
N GLU A 112 13.20 6.39 5.38
CA GLU A 112 13.97 7.61 5.13
C GLU A 112 14.81 7.55 3.85
N ILE A 113 15.32 6.38 3.46
CA ILE A 113 16.09 6.22 2.21
C ILE A 113 15.15 6.24 1.00
N VAL A 114 14.07 5.47 1.05
CA VAL A 114 13.08 5.35 -0.02
C VAL A 114 12.31 6.67 -0.21
N PHE A 115 12.05 7.36 0.91
CA PHE A 115 11.42 8.66 0.94
C PHE A 115 12.14 9.54 1.96
N PRO A 116 13.21 10.25 1.52
CA PRO A 116 13.84 11.21 2.40
C PRO A 116 12.77 12.17 2.85
N MET A 117 12.56 12.24 4.17
CA MET A 117 11.84 13.38 4.75
C MET A 117 12.48 14.60 4.12
N GLN A 118 11.72 15.37 3.34
CA GLN A 118 12.10 16.74 3.02
C GLN A 118 12.05 17.52 4.34
N SER A 119 13.00 17.24 5.22
CA SER A 119 13.18 18.03 6.41
C SER A 119 13.92 19.28 5.96
N LYS A 120 13.23 20.39 6.18
CA LYS A 120 13.64 21.77 5.98
C LYS A 120 13.41 22.27 4.56
N ALA A 121 12.48 23.20 4.46
CA ALA A 121 12.72 24.45 3.78
C ALA A 121 14.13 24.96 4.15
N GLN A 122 15.15 24.45 3.46
CA GLN A 122 16.43 25.09 3.34
C GLN A 122 16.33 25.93 2.07
N THR A 123 15.84 27.15 2.25
CA THR A 123 16.28 28.26 1.43
C THR A 123 17.80 28.37 1.60
N PHE A 124 18.56 27.59 0.84
CA PHE A 124 19.96 27.87 0.55
C PHE A 124 20.01 28.58 -0.81
N SER A 125 20.23 29.88 -0.73
CA SER A 125 20.73 30.76 -1.80
C SER A 125 20.46 30.31 -3.25
N GLY A 126 19.30 30.67 -3.77
CA GLY A 126 19.16 31.04 -5.18
C GLY A 126 19.17 29.93 -6.23
N ILE A 127 19.09 28.65 -5.87
CA ILE A 127 18.86 27.57 -6.84
C ILE A 127 17.62 26.79 -6.41
N GLN A 128 16.49 27.05 -7.09
CA GLN A 128 15.33 26.17 -7.06
C GLN A 128 15.76 24.84 -7.69
N LEU A 129 16.12 23.85 -6.86
CA LEU A 129 16.08 22.46 -7.29
C LEU A 129 14.60 22.10 -7.47
N GLN A 130 14.12 22.34 -8.68
CA GLN A 130 12.77 22.08 -9.13
C GLN A 130 12.39 20.62 -8.85
N ALA A 131 11.35 20.42 -8.04
CA ALA A 131 10.09 19.80 -8.47
C ALA A 131 10.16 18.51 -9.33
N SER A 132 11.20 17.67 -9.20
CA SER A 132 11.36 16.45 -10.01
C SER A 132 11.17 15.15 -9.23
N ARG A 133 10.81 15.21 -7.94
CA ARG A 133 10.43 14.05 -7.12
C ARG A 133 8.91 13.97 -6.86
N GLU A 134 8.10 14.78 -7.55
CA GLU A 134 6.65 14.91 -7.33
C GLU A 134 5.77 13.87 -8.07
N SER A 135 6.32 12.83 -8.70
CA SER A 135 5.50 11.85 -9.46
C SER A 135 5.44 10.43 -8.88
N ASN A 136 5.59 10.23 -7.56
CA ASN A 136 5.26 8.97 -6.89
C ASN A 136 3.90 9.09 -6.17
N THR A 137 2.82 9.29 -6.94
CA THR A 137 1.48 9.61 -6.40
C THR A 137 0.91 8.53 -5.47
N GLY A 138 1.39 7.29 -5.56
CA GLY A 138 1.02 6.19 -4.65
C GLY A 138 1.74 6.26 -3.29
N TRP A 139 3.06 6.41 -3.26
CA TRP A 139 3.84 6.36 -2.01
C TRP A 139 3.62 7.56 -1.10
N SER A 140 3.47 8.76 -1.68
CA SER A 140 3.20 9.98 -0.90
C SER A 140 1.83 9.94 -0.21
N ALA A 141 0.87 9.21 -0.79
CA ALA A 141 -0.47 9.02 -0.25
C ALA A 141 -0.53 7.98 0.89
N LEU A 142 0.48 7.13 1.05
CA LEU A 142 0.52 6.14 2.12
C LEU A 142 0.64 6.80 3.50
N THR A 143 -0.08 6.25 4.48
CA THR A 143 0.07 6.61 5.88
C THR A 143 1.48 6.24 6.37
N THR A 144 1.92 6.85 7.48
CA THR A 144 3.21 6.51 8.09
C THR A 144 3.26 5.02 8.45
N ALA A 145 2.15 4.46 8.95
CA ALA A 145 2.08 3.05 9.30
C ALA A 145 2.16 2.13 8.05
N GLU A 146 1.50 2.50 6.95
CA GLU A 146 1.61 1.77 5.69
C GLU A 146 3.06 1.77 5.17
N LYS A 147 3.75 2.92 5.19
CA LYS A 147 5.16 3.01 4.76
C LYS A 147 6.08 2.08 5.55
N TRP A 148 5.86 1.99 6.86
CA TRP A 148 6.61 1.07 7.72
C TRP A 148 6.32 -0.40 7.37
N LEU A 149 5.06 -0.74 7.10
CA LEU A 149 4.69 -2.08 6.67
C LEU A 149 5.30 -2.44 5.31
N VAL A 150 5.39 -1.50 4.36
CA VAL A 150 6.09 -1.75 3.10
C VAL A 150 7.59 -1.99 3.33
N ALA A 151 8.22 -1.21 4.20
CA ALA A 151 9.63 -1.42 4.56
C ALA A 151 9.86 -2.77 5.28
N LEU A 152 8.92 -3.21 6.11
CA LEU A 152 8.97 -4.49 6.82
C LEU A 152 8.71 -5.69 5.90
N TYR A 153 7.65 -5.61 5.09
CA TYR A 153 7.07 -6.70 4.31
C TYR A 153 6.87 -6.29 2.83
N PRO A 154 7.95 -6.00 2.08
CA PRO A 154 7.84 -5.44 0.74
C PRO A 154 7.13 -6.38 -0.24
N ALA A 155 7.41 -7.69 -0.21
CA ALA A 155 6.71 -8.64 -1.07
C ALA A 155 5.20 -8.71 -0.76
N GLU A 156 4.80 -8.73 0.51
CA GLU A 156 3.39 -8.71 0.90
C GLU A 156 2.72 -7.38 0.55
N ALA A 157 3.43 -6.26 0.65
CA ALA A 157 2.91 -4.96 0.22
C ALA A 157 2.55 -4.93 -1.27
N LEU A 158 3.31 -5.64 -2.12
CA LEU A 158 2.94 -5.81 -3.53
C LEU A 158 1.60 -6.54 -3.68
N ILE A 159 1.40 -7.60 -2.88
CA ILE A 159 0.13 -8.34 -2.83
C ILE A 159 -1.02 -7.46 -2.33
N VAL A 160 -0.78 -6.60 -1.35
CA VAL A 160 -1.77 -5.63 -0.86
C VAL A 160 -2.22 -4.68 -1.97
N ASN A 161 -1.28 -4.16 -2.77
CA ASN A 161 -1.58 -3.29 -3.91
C ASN A 161 -2.36 -4.04 -5.00
N ALA A 162 -1.92 -5.25 -5.35
CA ALA A 162 -2.62 -6.10 -6.31
C ALA A 162 -4.05 -6.43 -5.86
N ALA A 163 -4.24 -6.76 -4.58
CA ALA A 163 -5.54 -7.04 -3.99
C ALA A 163 -6.46 -5.81 -4.06
N LYS A 164 -5.93 -4.60 -3.81
CA LYS A 164 -6.65 -3.35 -3.97
C LYS A 164 -7.10 -3.16 -5.41
N ASN A 165 -6.21 -3.32 -6.39
CA ASN A 165 -6.53 -3.11 -7.80
C ASN A 165 -7.55 -4.15 -8.32
N ASN A 166 -7.42 -5.42 -7.90
CA ASN A 166 -8.44 -6.44 -8.19
C ASN A 166 -9.79 -6.11 -7.56
N THR A 167 -9.80 -5.65 -6.30
CA THR A 167 -11.02 -5.25 -5.59
C THR A 167 -11.71 -4.09 -6.28
N ASP A 168 -10.96 -3.07 -6.72
CA ASP A 168 -11.50 -1.92 -7.43
C ASP A 168 -12.19 -2.37 -8.73
N ALA A 169 -11.54 -3.25 -9.51
CA ALA A 169 -12.12 -3.80 -10.74
C ALA A 169 -13.44 -4.56 -10.49
N ILE A 170 -13.49 -5.38 -9.44
CA ILE A 170 -14.71 -6.13 -9.07
C ILE A 170 -15.81 -5.17 -8.56
N THR A 171 -15.43 -4.18 -7.74
CA THR A 171 -16.36 -3.23 -7.13
C THR A 171 -17.03 -2.37 -8.19
N ILE A 172 -16.28 -1.84 -9.16
CA ILE A 172 -16.81 -1.03 -10.27
C ILE A 172 -17.87 -1.83 -11.07
N GLY A 173 -17.65 -3.14 -11.26
CA GLY A 173 -18.61 -4.00 -11.95
C GLY A 173 -19.90 -4.26 -11.17
N ARG A 174 -19.85 -4.30 -9.83
CA ARG A 174 -21.01 -4.62 -8.96
C ARG A 174 -21.75 -3.38 -8.44
N TYR A 175 -21.01 -2.32 -8.18
CA TYR A 175 -21.46 -1.07 -7.61
C TYR A 175 -20.94 0.10 -8.45
N PRO A 176 -21.47 0.30 -9.67
CA PRO A 176 -21.03 1.38 -10.54
C PRO A 176 -21.34 2.74 -9.90
N GLY A 177 -20.34 3.61 -9.82
CA GLY A 177 -20.50 4.94 -9.23
C GLY A 177 -20.65 4.92 -7.70
N TRP A 178 -20.12 3.89 -7.03
CA TRP A 178 -20.05 3.85 -5.58
C TRP A 178 -19.40 5.11 -5.00
N LEU A 179 -19.84 5.47 -3.80
CA LEU A 179 -19.37 6.62 -3.05
C LEU A 179 -18.91 6.20 -1.66
N ASP A 180 -18.05 7.00 -1.05
CA ASP A 180 -17.55 6.75 0.29
C ASP A 180 -18.69 6.71 1.32
N GLY A 181 -18.78 5.66 2.14
CA GLY A 181 -19.89 5.44 3.07
C GLY A 181 -21.05 4.58 2.56
N ASP A 182 -21.11 4.25 1.26
CA ASP A 182 -22.22 3.49 0.69
C ASP A 182 -21.99 1.95 0.69
N LYS A 183 -22.92 1.21 0.08
CA LYS A 183 -22.81 -0.26 -0.07
C LYS A 183 -21.61 -0.73 -0.87
N GLY A 184 -21.23 0.00 -1.92
CA GLY A 184 -20.09 -0.32 -2.76
C GLY A 184 -18.77 -0.07 -2.03
N ASN A 185 -18.69 0.98 -1.22
CA ASN A 185 -17.56 1.23 -0.35
C ASN A 185 -17.45 0.15 0.75
N ALA A 186 -18.55 -0.22 1.43
CA ALA A 186 -18.56 -1.33 2.38
C ALA A 186 -18.12 -2.67 1.74
N PHE A 187 -18.58 -2.95 0.52
CA PHE A 187 -18.16 -4.10 -0.27
C PHE A 187 -16.66 -4.08 -0.56
N ARG A 188 -16.15 -2.93 -0.99
CA ARG A 188 -14.74 -2.71 -1.35
C ARG A 188 -13.81 -2.99 -0.16
N HIS A 189 -14.08 -2.39 1.00
CA HIS A 189 -13.27 -2.58 2.21
C HIS A 189 -13.23 -4.04 2.65
N ALA A 190 -14.38 -4.72 2.63
CA ALA A 190 -14.47 -6.13 2.98
C ALA A 190 -13.78 -7.05 1.97
N LEU A 191 -14.00 -6.84 0.66
CA LEU A 191 -13.38 -7.69 -0.36
C LEU A 191 -11.86 -7.53 -0.37
N TRP A 192 -11.35 -6.31 -0.24
CA TRP A 192 -9.90 -6.09 -0.14
C TRP A 192 -9.29 -6.85 1.04
N ASN A 193 -9.91 -6.79 2.22
CA ASN A 193 -9.47 -7.53 3.40
C ASN A 193 -9.61 -9.05 3.26
N ALA A 194 -10.64 -9.53 2.54
CA ALA A 194 -10.80 -10.95 2.25
C ALA A 194 -9.65 -11.45 1.36
N ILE A 195 -9.36 -10.74 0.27
CA ILE A 195 -8.27 -11.10 -0.66
C ILE A 195 -6.92 -11.03 0.06
N MET A 196 -6.65 -9.98 0.83
CA MET A 196 -5.43 -9.93 1.66
C MET A 196 -5.35 -11.13 2.61
N THR A 197 -6.44 -11.46 3.32
CA THR A 197 -6.43 -12.58 4.27
C THR A 197 -6.11 -13.91 3.61
N LEU A 198 -6.65 -14.16 2.41
CA LEU A 198 -6.38 -15.38 1.66
C LEU A 198 -4.91 -15.48 1.22
N ASN A 199 -4.27 -14.36 0.89
CA ASN A 199 -2.96 -14.35 0.23
C ASN A 199 -1.77 -14.04 1.15
N ILE A 200 -1.94 -13.19 2.16
CA ILE A 200 -0.89 -12.77 3.12
C ILE A 200 -1.28 -13.04 4.58
N GLY A 201 -2.33 -13.82 4.78
CA GLY A 201 -2.78 -14.22 6.12
C GLY A 201 -3.53 -13.12 6.87
N ARG A 202 -4.31 -13.56 7.86
CA ARG A 202 -5.22 -12.70 8.62
C ARG A 202 -4.51 -11.57 9.38
N VAL A 203 -3.33 -11.86 9.94
CA VAL A 203 -2.59 -10.92 10.78
C VAL A 203 -2.05 -9.75 9.95
N LEU A 204 -1.38 -10.02 8.83
CA LEU A 204 -0.89 -8.94 7.96
C LEU A 204 -2.06 -8.20 7.31
N ALA A 205 -3.12 -8.89 6.89
CA ALA A 205 -4.32 -8.24 6.36
C ALA A 205 -4.92 -7.24 7.37
N GLU A 206 -4.97 -7.60 8.65
CA GLU A 206 -5.41 -6.71 9.72
C GLU A 206 -4.46 -5.53 9.93
N GLN A 207 -3.14 -5.75 9.90
CA GLN A 207 -2.15 -4.68 10.04
C GLN A 207 -2.23 -3.67 8.90
N PHE A 208 -2.22 -4.13 7.64
CA PHE A 208 -2.35 -3.26 6.46
C PHE A 208 -3.71 -2.55 6.43
N GLY A 209 -4.81 -3.29 6.64
CA GLY A 209 -6.14 -2.70 6.67
C GLY A 209 -6.30 -1.65 7.78
N THR A 210 -5.71 -1.87 8.96
CA THR A 210 -5.76 -0.88 10.06
C THR A 210 -4.84 0.31 9.80
N ALA A 211 -3.68 0.08 9.19
CA ALA A 211 -2.75 1.14 8.81
C ALA A 211 -3.35 2.08 7.76
N HIS A 212 -4.18 1.55 6.85
CA HIS A 212 -4.93 2.32 5.86
C HIS A 212 -5.88 3.33 6.50
N GLU A 213 -6.62 2.91 7.53
CA GLU A 213 -7.57 3.78 8.25
C GLU A 213 -6.87 4.76 9.23
N ASN A 214 -5.54 4.71 9.34
CA ASN A 214 -4.75 5.54 10.25
C ASN A 214 -4.16 6.76 9.54
N THR A 215 -5.03 7.70 9.17
CA THR A 215 -4.67 8.95 8.47
C THR A 215 -3.79 9.92 9.28
N GLY A 216 -3.51 9.61 10.56
CA GLY A 216 -2.78 10.48 11.48
C GLY A 216 -3.66 11.51 12.20
N ASP A 217 -4.94 11.60 11.85
CA ASP A 217 -5.90 12.43 12.57
C ASP A 217 -6.33 11.79 13.89
N THR A 218 -6.48 12.62 14.92
CA THR A 218 -7.15 12.25 16.17
C THR A 218 -8.65 12.08 15.96
N ASP A 219 -9.31 11.30 16.83
CA ASP A 219 -10.77 11.18 16.83
C ASP A 219 -11.49 12.53 16.93
N SER A 220 -10.89 13.52 17.60
CA SER A 220 -11.45 14.87 17.69
C SER A 220 -11.39 15.60 16.34
N GLU A 221 -10.28 15.47 15.60
CA GLU A 221 -10.14 16.05 14.26
C GLU A 221 -11.07 15.36 13.27
N LEU A 222 -11.17 14.03 13.34
CA LEU A 222 -12.10 13.26 12.50
C LEU A 222 -13.56 13.65 12.74
N ARG A 223 -13.97 13.91 13.98
CA ARG A 223 -15.33 14.40 14.29
C ARG A 223 -15.64 15.78 13.67
N ASN A 224 -14.62 16.57 13.37
CA ASN A 224 -14.77 17.89 12.74
C ASN A 224 -14.72 17.84 11.21
N LYS A 225 -14.29 16.71 10.62
CA LYS A 225 -14.34 16.47 9.17
C LYS A 225 -15.69 15.84 8.83
N SER A 226 -16.41 16.37 7.85
CA SER A 226 -17.72 15.85 7.45
C SER A 226 -17.87 15.80 5.95
N TRP A 227 -18.34 14.67 5.44
CA TRP A 227 -18.66 14.47 4.03
C TRP A 227 -19.77 13.41 3.90
N PHE A 228 -20.60 13.57 2.88
CA PHE A 228 -21.84 12.78 2.68
C PHE A 228 -22.78 12.72 3.90
N GLY A 229 -22.73 13.72 4.78
CA GLY A 229 -23.59 13.80 5.97
C GLY A 229 -23.05 13.07 7.21
N PHE A 230 -21.87 12.48 7.13
CA PHE A 230 -21.23 11.74 8.23
C PHE A 230 -19.86 12.33 8.54
N ASN A 231 -19.47 12.26 9.81
CA ASN A 231 -18.14 12.70 10.20
C ASN A 231 -17.08 11.63 9.94
N GLY A 232 -15.81 12.02 9.90
CA GLY A 232 -14.73 11.10 9.57
C GLY A 232 -14.50 9.97 10.55
N LEU A 233 -14.95 10.12 11.80
CA LEU A 233 -14.88 9.02 12.76
C LEU A 233 -15.91 7.93 12.43
N GLN A 234 -17.08 8.31 11.88
CA GLN A 234 -18.10 7.35 11.45
C GLN A 234 -17.64 6.56 10.22
N HIS A 235 -17.02 7.23 9.23
CA HIS A 235 -16.41 6.57 8.08
C HIS A 235 -15.31 5.60 8.52
N LYS A 236 -14.34 6.06 9.33
CA LYS A 236 -13.29 5.20 9.88
C LYS A 236 -13.84 3.97 10.63
N GLN A 237 -14.89 4.15 11.43
CA GLN A 237 -15.51 3.04 12.18
C GLN A 237 -16.21 2.04 11.27
N MET A 238 -16.89 2.53 10.23
CA MET A 238 -17.47 1.70 9.19
C MET A 238 -16.39 0.88 8.47
N ASP A 239 -15.31 1.53 8.04
CA ASP A 239 -14.23 0.88 7.31
C ASP A 239 -13.54 -0.18 8.16
N LEU A 240 -13.18 0.12 9.42
CA LEU A 240 -12.59 -0.85 10.34
C LEU A 240 -13.51 -2.07 10.58
N HIS A 241 -14.82 -1.84 10.76
CA HIS A 241 -15.79 -2.94 10.91
C HIS A 241 -15.89 -3.78 9.63
N ASN A 242 -15.99 -3.13 8.48
CA ASN A 242 -16.13 -3.81 7.19
C ASN A 242 -14.86 -4.56 6.79
N ASN A 243 -13.68 -3.99 7.09
CA ASN A 243 -12.39 -4.66 6.97
C ASN A 243 -12.39 -5.97 7.77
N GLN A 244 -12.82 -5.93 9.04
CA GLN A 244 -12.93 -7.12 9.88
C GLN A 244 -13.91 -8.16 9.31
N LYS A 245 -15.09 -7.73 8.84
CA LYS A 245 -16.06 -8.61 8.19
C LYS A 245 -15.52 -9.26 6.91
N GLY A 246 -14.69 -8.54 6.17
CA GLY A 246 -13.94 -9.08 5.03
C GLY A 246 -13.05 -10.24 5.42
N ARG A 247 -12.21 -10.06 6.45
CA ARG A 247 -11.32 -11.12 6.95
C ARG A 247 -12.09 -12.36 7.41
N ASP A 248 -13.29 -12.18 7.98
CA ASP A 248 -14.16 -13.26 8.44
C ASP A 248 -14.82 -14.06 7.29
N THR A 249 -14.64 -13.66 6.04
CA THR A 249 -15.09 -14.46 4.87
C THR A 249 -14.13 -15.57 4.48
N VAL A 250 -12.91 -15.58 5.04
CA VAL A 250 -11.87 -16.58 4.76
C VAL A 250 -11.79 -17.57 5.92
N ASN A 251 -11.93 -18.85 5.59
CA ASN A 251 -11.83 -19.97 6.52
C ASN A 251 -10.40 -20.52 6.54
N TRP A 252 -10.04 -21.19 7.63
CA TRP A 252 -8.71 -21.79 7.81
C TRP A 252 -8.35 -22.85 6.75
N TYR A 253 -9.35 -23.47 6.13
CA TYR A 253 -9.17 -24.48 5.07
C TYR A 253 -9.31 -23.92 3.65
N ASP A 254 -9.59 -22.62 3.51
CA ASP A 254 -9.60 -22.00 2.19
C ASP A 254 -8.17 -21.96 1.68
N VAL A 255 -7.93 -22.64 0.57
CA VAL A 255 -6.65 -22.60 -0.14
C VAL A 255 -6.79 -21.69 -1.37
N PRO A 256 -5.77 -20.88 -1.70
CA PRO A 256 -5.88 -19.82 -2.70
C PRO A 256 -6.33 -20.27 -4.11
N PHE A 257 -6.08 -21.53 -4.50
CA PHE A 257 -6.53 -22.09 -5.79
C PHE A 257 -7.96 -22.66 -5.76
N ALA A 258 -8.50 -22.98 -4.59
CA ALA A 258 -9.85 -23.54 -4.44
C ALA A 258 -10.90 -22.45 -4.21
N VAL A 259 -10.46 -21.24 -3.84
CA VAL A 259 -11.32 -20.10 -3.55
C VAL A 259 -10.87 -18.93 -4.41
N SER A 260 -11.70 -18.56 -5.37
CA SER A 260 -11.43 -17.41 -6.22
C SER A 260 -11.79 -16.09 -5.54
N ASN A 261 -11.23 -14.98 -6.04
CA ASN A 261 -11.65 -13.65 -5.58
C ASN A 261 -13.14 -13.38 -5.88
N THR A 262 -13.72 -14.05 -6.88
CA THR A 262 -15.17 -14.04 -7.15
C THR A 262 -15.95 -14.75 -6.04
N ASP A 263 -15.45 -15.86 -5.51
CA ASP A 263 -16.07 -16.56 -4.37
C ASP A 263 -16.03 -15.69 -3.11
N LEU A 264 -14.89 -15.06 -2.82
CA LEU A 264 -14.77 -14.09 -1.73
C LEU A 264 -15.75 -12.93 -1.92
N ALA A 265 -15.82 -12.36 -3.12
CA ALA A 265 -16.77 -11.31 -3.46
C ALA A 265 -18.23 -11.76 -3.23
N ASN A 266 -18.58 -13.01 -3.53
CA ASN A 266 -19.91 -13.55 -3.25
C ASN A 266 -20.17 -13.69 -1.75
N ARG A 267 -19.17 -14.14 -0.96
CA ARG A 267 -19.27 -14.22 0.51
C ARG A 267 -19.44 -12.83 1.14
N VAL A 268 -18.71 -11.83 0.66
CA VAL A 268 -18.87 -10.43 1.08
C VAL A 268 -20.28 -9.92 0.73
N GLN A 269 -20.78 -10.23 -0.48
CA GLN A 269 -22.15 -9.88 -0.86
C GLN A 269 -23.19 -10.49 0.08
N THR A 270 -23.00 -11.75 0.50
CA THR A 270 -23.86 -12.38 1.50
C THR A 270 -23.86 -11.62 2.82
N LYS A 271 -22.70 -11.16 3.30
CA LYS A 271 -22.62 -10.34 4.53
C LYS A 271 -23.37 -9.01 4.40
N ILE A 272 -23.29 -8.35 3.24
CA ILE A 272 -24.07 -7.14 2.95
C ILE A 272 -25.58 -7.46 3.00
N ASN A 273 -26.00 -8.53 2.33
CA ASN A 273 -27.42 -8.92 2.26
C ASN A 273 -28.00 -9.34 3.63
N ASN A 274 -27.14 -9.85 4.52
CA ASN A 274 -27.50 -10.22 5.88
C ASN A 274 -27.45 -9.03 6.86
N ASN A 275 -27.20 -7.81 6.40
CA ASN A 275 -27.01 -6.62 7.23
C ASN A 275 -25.88 -6.78 8.28
N GLU A 276 -24.83 -7.53 7.95
CA GLU A 276 -23.65 -7.67 8.83
C GLU A 276 -22.65 -6.52 8.67
N MET A 277 -22.80 -5.71 7.61
CA MET A 277 -21.91 -4.60 7.25
C MET A 277 -22.46 -3.27 7.77
N ILE A 278 -21.57 -2.33 8.10
CA ILE A 278 -21.96 -0.94 8.35
C ILE A 278 -22.01 -0.22 7.00
N ILE A 279 -23.10 0.49 6.75
CA ILE A 279 -23.33 1.34 5.58
C ILE A 279 -23.92 2.64 6.14
N LEU A 280 -23.41 3.79 5.72
CA LEU A 280 -23.82 5.07 6.26
C LEU A 280 -25.05 5.65 5.55
N TYR A 281 -25.23 5.40 4.24
CA TYR A 281 -26.41 5.87 3.49
C TYR A 281 -26.83 4.96 2.33
#